data_AF-A0A2V8GPR1-F1
#
_entry.id   AF-A0A2V8GPR1-F1
#
_cell.length_a   1.000
_cell.length_b   1.000
_cell.length_c   1.000
_cell.angle_alpha   90.00
_cell.angle_beta   90.00
_cell.angle_gamma   90.00
#
_symmetry.space_group_name_H-M   'P 1'
#
loop_
_entity.id
_entity.type
_entity.pdbx_description
1 polymer ?
#
loop_
_entity_poly.entity_id
_entity_poly.type
_entity_poly.pdbx_seq_one_letter_code
_entity_poly.pdbx_strand_id
1 'polypeptide(L)'
;VRTEGTRTILLFEIKDDHSPIQRAEFSRDGQRWRGIFPKDGIADSKDEQYELPLDADMMERGVILRASDSMNNVATTHVDPPRKK
;
A
#
# COMPACT_ATOMS: atom_id res chain seq x y z
N VAL A 1 -1.91 -7.55 7.80
CA VAL A 1 -0.55 -7.17 8.23
C VAL A 1 0.13 -8.39 8.84
N ARG A 2 1.33 -8.75 8.39
CA ARG A 2 2.14 -9.83 8.97
C ARG A 2 3.44 -9.24 9.52
N THR A 3 3.84 -9.63 10.72
CA THR A 3 5.07 -9.12 11.36
C THR A 3 6.06 -10.27 11.52
N GLU A 4 7.24 -10.16 10.91
CA GLU A 4 8.35 -11.11 10.96
C GLU A 4 9.56 -10.42 11.60
N GLY A 5 9.66 -10.50 12.94
CA GLY A 5 10.76 -9.87 13.69
C GLY A 5 10.78 -8.35 13.54
N THR A 6 11.80 -7.81 12.88
CA THR A 6 11.98 -6.37 12.62
C THR A 6 11.29 -5.89 11.35
N ARG A 7 10.68 -6.78 10.56
CA ARG A 7 9.97 -6.43 9.33
C ARG A 7 8.48 -6.68 9.46
N THR A 8 7.69 -5.77 8.91
CA THR A 8 6.24 -5.87 8.77
C THR A 8 5.91 -5.95 7.29
N ILE A 9 5.32 -7.06 6.86
CA ILE A 9 4.84 -7.25 5.50
C ILE A 9 3.36 -6.84 5.46
N LEU A 10 3.08 -5.80 4.68
CA LEU A 10 1.74 -5.35 4.41
C LEU A 10 1.26 -5.98 3.10
N LEU A 11 0.28 -6.89 3.22
CA LEU A 11 -0.42 -7.50 2.10
C LEU A 11 -1.78 -6.84 2.00
N PHE A 12 -2.06 -6.23 0.85
CA PHE A 12 -3.35 -5.59 0.57
C PHE A 12 -3.68 -5.72 -0.91
N GLU A 13 -4.97 -5.59 -1.21
CA GLU A 13 -5.50 -5.65 -2.57
C GLU A 13 -6.21 -4.33 -2.86
N ILE A 14 -5.99 -3.80 -4.05
CA ILE A 14 -6.69 -2.64 -4.56
C ILE A 14 -7.62 -3.14 -5.66
N LYS A 15 -8.91 -2.84 -5.52
CA LYS A 15 -9.94 -3.17 -6.51
C LYS A 15 -10.57 -1.89 -7.04
N ASP A 16 -10.75 -1.81 -8.35
CA ASP A 16 -11.51 -0.76 -9.00
C ASP A 16 -12.45 -1.34 -10.06
N ASP A 17 -13.73 -0.98 -10.01
CA ASP A 17 -14.75 -1.52 -10.91
C ASP A 17 -14.65 -0.95 -12.33
N HIS A 18 -14.07 0.24 -12.51
CA HIS A 18 -14.19 1.04 -13.71
C HIS A 18 -12.89 1.17 -14.51
N SER A 19 -11.74 1.22 -13.86
CA SER A 19 -10.44 1.50 -14.47
C SER A 19 -9.34 0.61 -13.89
N PRO A 20 -8.30 0.28 -14.69
CA PRO A 20 -7.11 -0.36 -14.15
C PRO A 20 -6.39 0.56 -13.17
N ILE A 21 -5.81 -0.05 -12.13
CA ILE A 21 -4.96 0.65 -11.18
C ILE A 21 -3.68 1.08 -11.90
N GLN A 22 -3.32 2.35 -11.81
CA GLN A 22 -2.13 2.87 -12.50
C GLN A 22 -0.94 2.99 -11.56
N ARG A 23 -1.17 3.41 -10.31
CA ARG A 23 -0.10 3.65 -9.35
C ARG A 23 -0.56 3.44 -7.92
N ALA A 24 0.23 2.71 -7.13
CA ALA A 24 0.11 2.65 -5.69
C ALA A 24 1.34 3.27 -5.03
N GLU A 25 1.13 4.03 -3.97
CA GLU A 25 2.16 4.76 -3.25
C GLU A 25 1.90 4.68 -1.75
N PHE A 26 2.97 4.75 -0.96
CA PHE A 26 2.84 4.89 0.49
C PHE A 26 3.66 6.05 1.02
N SER A 27 3.21 6.59 2.15
CA SER A 27 3.90 7.63 2.90
C SER A 27 3.80 7.37 4.40
N ARG A 28 4.82 7.77 5.16
CA ARG A 28 4.81 7.77 6.63
C ARG A 28 4.19 9.06 7.19
N ASP A 29 4.37 10.15 6.45
CA ASP A 29 4.15 11.52 6.92
C ASP A 29 3.21 12.32 5.99
N GLY A 30 2.77 11.71 4.90
CA GLY A 30 1.95 12.35 3.86
C GLY A 30 2.72 13.31 2.96
N GLN A 31 4.02 13.53 3.20
CA GLN A 31 4.87 14.41 2.40
C GLN A 31 5.70 13.61 1.39
N ARG A 32 6.32 12.52 1.84
CA ARG A 32 7.17 11.66 0.98
C ARG A 32 6.43 10.42 0.55
N TRP A 33 6.11 10.36 -0.74
CA TRP A 33 5.44 9.22 -1.37
C TRP A 33 6.47 8.32 -2.04
N ARG A 34 6.35 7.01 -1.80
CA ARG A 34 7.16 5.98 -2.45
C ARG A 34 6.26 5.06 -3.23
N GLY A 35 6.60 4.82 -4.49
CA GLY A 35 5.87 3.87 -5.33
C GLY A 35 5.96 2.44 -4.78
N ILE A 36 4.85 1.72 -4.87
CA ILE A 36 4.72 0.31 -4.53
C ILE A 36 4.49 -0.42 -5.84
N PHE A 37 5.21 -1.52 -6.03
CA PHE A 37 5.00 -2.39 -7.16
C PHE A 37 3.99 -3.49 -6.81
N PRO A 38 3.10 -3.83 -7.73
CA PRO A 38 2.24 -4.98 -7.57
C PRO A 38 3.04 -6.28 -7.59
N LYS A 39 2.41 -7.35 -7.10
CA LYS A 39 3.02 -8.66 -6.93
C LYS A 39 3.34 -9.32 -8.28
N ASP A 40 2.54 -9.06 -9.30
CA ASP A 40 2.80 -9.52 -10.67
C ASP A 40 3.81 -8.63 -11.42
N GLY A 41 4.13 -7.46 -10.86
CA GLY A 41 5.07 -6.47 -11.38
C GLY A 41 4.46 -5.46 -12.36
N ILE A 42 3.19 -5.56 -12.74
CA ILE A 42 2.55 -4.69 -13.73
C ILE A 42 1.16 -4.26 -13.23
N ALA A 43 0.97 -2.95 -13.01
CA ALA A 43 -0.34 -2.41 -12.66
C ALA A 43 -1.16 -2.16 -13.95
N ASP A 44 -1.77 -3.21 -14.49
CA ASP A 44 -2.66 -3.14 -15.66
C ASP A 44 -4.06 -3.75 -15.41
N SER A 45 -4.28 -4.25 -14.19
CA SER A 45 -5.52 -4.89 -13.79
C SER A 45 -6.41 -3.98 -12.93
N LYS A 46 -7.68 -4.36 -12.86
CA LYS A 46 -8.69 -3.79 -11.95
C LYS A 46 -8.52 -4.27 -10.52
N ASP A 47 -8.04 -5.51 -10.38
CA ASP A 47 -7.75 -6.16 -9.13
C ASP A 47 -6.25 -6.36 -9.06
N GLU A 48 -5.61 -5.68 -8.11
CA GLU A 48 -4.16 -5.68 -8.00
C GLU A 48 -3.70 -5.99 -6.59
N GLN A 49 -2.74 -6.91 -6.48
CA GLN A 49 -2.22 -7.39 -5.21
C GLN A 49 -0.87 -6.77 -4.91
N TYR A 50 -0.74 -6.16 -3.74
CA TYR A 50 0.48 -5.49 -3.32
C TYR A 50 1.09 -6.16 -2.09
N GLU A 51 2.41 -6.32 -2.13
CA GLU A 51 3.22 -6.74 -0.99
C GLU A 51 4.23 -5.65 -0.69
N LEU A 52 4.06 -4.99 0.46
CA LEU A 52 4.95 -3.93 0.89
C LEU A 52 5.69 -4.33 2.17
N PRO A 53 6.98 -4.70 2.06
CA PRO A 53 7.82 -4.92 3.23
C PRO A 53 8.24 -3.58 3.83
N LEU A 54 7.84 -3.34 5.07
CA LEU A 54 8.17 -2.17 5.88
C LEU A 54 8.97 -2.58 7.09
N ASP A 55 9.81 -1.69 7.61
CA ASP A 55 10.40 -1.92 8.93
C ASP A 55 9.33 -1.79 10.02
N ALA A 56 9.46 -2.57 11.10
CA ALA A 56 8.52 -2.53 12.22
C ALA A 56 8.40 -1.11 12.82
N ASP A 57 9.53 -0.39 12.95
CA ASP A 57 9.60 1.02 13.35
C ASP A 57 8.76 1.93 12.43
N MET A 58 8.71 1.62 11.13
CA MET A 58 7.88 2.36 10.18
C MET A 58 6.40 2.18 10.41
N MET A 59 6.00 0.99 10.84
CA MET A 59 4.61 0.68 11.15
C MET A 59 4.21 1.10 12.56
N GLU A 60 5.11 1.45 13.48
CA GLU A 60 4.74 1.82 14.87
C GLU A 60 3.80 3.02 14.96
N ARG A 61 3.85 3.95 13.99
CA ARG A 61 2.97 5.12 13.88
C ARG A 61 1.87 4.97 12.82
N GLY A 62 1.83 3.83 12.15
CA GLY A 62 1.03 3.62 10.96
C GLY A 62 1.62 4.27 9.71
N VAL A 63 1.06 3.93 8.55
CA VAL A 63 1.42 4.48 7.24
C VAL A 63 0.18 4.86 6.46
N ILE A 64 0.33 5.80 5.54
CA ILE A 64 -0.72 6.21 4.62
C ILE A 64 -0.46 5.53 3.28
N LEU A 65 -1.47 4.86 2.76
CA LEU A 65 -1.47 4.33 1.41
C LEU A 65 -2.30 5.23 0.50
N ARG A 66 -1.84 5.42 -0.73
CA ARG A 66 -2.57 6.12 -1.78
C ARG A 66 -2.52 5.32 -3.06
N ALA A 67 -3.68 5.12 -3.68
CA ALA A 67 -3.81 4.50 -4.98
C ALA A 67 -4.37 5.52 -5.98
N SER A 68 -3.90 5.46 -7.22
CA SER A 68 -4.39 6.26 -8.35
C SER A 68 -4.70 5.33 -9.53
N ASP A 69 -5.85 5.54 -10.16
CA ASP A 69 -6.27 4.77 -11.34
C ASP A 69 -5.96 5.52 -12.65
N SER A 70 -6.25 4.88 -13.79
CA SER A 70 -6.06 5.51 -15.11
C SER A 70 -6.99 6.68 -15.40
N MET A 71 -8.06 6.85 -14.63
CA MET A 71 -9.05 7.94 -14.75
C MET A 71 -8.71 9.11 -13.81
N ASN A 72 -7.55 9.06 -13.14
CA ASN A 72 -7.07 10.06 -12.20
C ASN A 72 -7.92 10.15 -10.91
N ASN A 73 -8.67 9.10 -10.58
CA ASN A 73 -9.26 8.95 -9.26
C ASN A 73 -8.18 8.58 -8.26
N VAL A 74 -8.30 9.10 -7.04
CA VAL A 74 -7.32 8.89 -5.98
C VAL A 74 -8.01 8.40 -4.71
N ALA A 75 -7.63 7.22 -4.24
CA ALA A 75 -8.06 6.67 -2.96
C ALA A 75 -6.91 6.77 -1.96
N THR A 76 -7.19 7.21 -0.73
CA THR A 76 -6.20 7.29 0.35
C THR A 76 -6.73 6.58 1.58
N THR A 77 -5.91 5.76 2.22
CA THR A 77 -6.27 5.06 3.46
C THR A 77 -5.13 5.10 4.47
N HIS A 78 -5.48 5.14 5.75
CA HIS A 78 -4.53 5.04 6.84
C HIS A 78 -4.46 3.59 7.31
N VAL A 79 -3.25 3.08 7.48
CA VAL A 79 -2.99 1.74 7.98
C VAL A 79 -2.36 1.87 9.36
N ASP A 80 -3.12 1.49 10.37
CA ASP A 80 -2.67 1.50 11.76
C ASP A 80 -1.54 0.49 12.01
N PRO A 81 -0.71 0.72 13.05
CA PRO A 81 0.24 -0.26 13.54
C PRO A 81 -0.42 -1.63 13.81
N PRO A 82 0.27 -2.74 13.53
CA PRO A 82 -0.18 -4.04 14.02
C PRO A 82 -0.24 -3.99 15.55
N ARG A 83 -1.42 -4.27 16.12
CA ARG A 83 -1.58 -4.34 17.58
C ARG A 83 -0.66 -5.43 18.14
N LYS A 84 0.39 -5.04 18.85
CA LYS A 84 1.21 -5.96 19.68
C LYS A 84 0.25 -6.57 20.72
N LYS A 85 0.01 -7.89 20.64
CA LYS A 85 -0.70 -8.64 21.68
C LYS A 85 0.23 -8.95 22.84
#